data_AF-A0A7G6SS96-F1
#
_entry.id   AF-A0A7G6SS96-F1
#
_cell.length_a   1.000
_cell.length_b   1.000
_cell.length_c   1.000
_cell.angle_alpha   90.00
_cell.angle_beta   90.00
_cell.angle_gamma   90.00
#
_symmetry.space_group_name_H-M   'P 1'
#
loop_
_entity.id
_entity.type
_entity.pdbx_description
1 polymer ?
#
loop_
_entity_poly.entity_id
_entity_poly.type
_entity_poly.pdbx_seq_one_letter_code
_entity_poly.pdbx_strand_id
1 'polypeptide(L)' 'MTGPSDNLNDLEGDILNLSTLMSVIFDVVVESDTDANIQRLLWIARDLAEQLTATASACHHKVMSERRAAA' A
#
# COMPACT_ATOMS: atom_id res chain seq x y z
N MET A 1 -7.47 11.96 7.34
CA MET A 1 -7.31 10.82 6.44
C MET A 1 -8.69 10.42 5.98
N THR A 2 -8.99 10.75 4.72
CA THR A 2 -10.19 10.31 3.99
C THR A 2 -10.14 8.77 3.86
N GLY A 3 -11.30 8.10 3.93
CA GLY A 3 -11.38 6.63 3.92
C GLY A 3 -10.77 5.98 2.66
N PRO A 4 -10.66 4.64 2.64
CA PRO A 4 -10.03 3.91 1.55
C PRO A 4 -10.66 4.28 0.20
N SER A 5 -9.82 4.68 -0.75
CA SER A 5 -10.24 5.03 -2.11
C SER A 5 -10.73 3.77 -2.83
N ASP A 6 -11.76 3.91 -3.65
CA ASP A 6 -12.30 2.84 -4.49
C ASP A 6 -11.86 2.97 -5.96
N ASN A 7 -10.82 3.79 -6.20
CA ASN A 7 -10.25 4.10 -7.50
C ASN A 7 -8.99 3.25 -7.76
N LEU A 8 -8.98 2.54 -8.89
CA LEU A 8 -7.86 1.70 -9.32
C LEU A 8 -6.56 2.48 -9.55
N ASN A 9 -6.65 3.74 -10.00
CA ASN A 9 -5.47 4.59 -10.21
C ASN A 9 -4.78 4.93 -8.88
N ASP A 10 -5.55 5.11 -7.81
CA ASP A 10 -5.02 5.40 -6.48
C ASP A 10 -4.34 4.15 -5.91
N LEU A 11 -4.97 2.98 -6.11
CA LEU A 11 -4.38 1.69 -5.73
C LEU A 11 -3.04 1.42 -6.44
N GLU A 12 -2.96 1.69 -7.74
CA GLU A 12 -1.72 1.53 -8.51
C GLU A 12 -0.61 2.48 -8.03
N GLY A 13 -0.96 3.74 -7.75
CA GLY A 13 -0.05 4.72 -7.18
C GLY A 13 0.48 4.31 -5.79
N ASP A 14 -0.40 3.81 -4.93
CA ASP A 14 -0.04 3.33 -3.60
C ASP A 14 0.89 2.10 -3.66
N ILE A 15 0.71 1.19 -4.63
CA ILE A 15 1.59 0.03 -4.85
C ILE A 15 2.99 0.50 -5.26
N LEU A 16 3.07 1.48 -6.17
CA LEU A 16 4.32 2.10 -6.60
C LEU A 16 5.07 2.77 -5.44
N ASN A 17 4.32 3.47 -4.56
CA ASN A 17 4.87 4.10 -3.37
C ASN A 17 5.43 3.06 -2.39
N LEU A 18 4.70 1.96 -2.14
CA LEU A 18 5.16 0.88 -1.28
C LEU A 18 6.43 0.21 -1.85
N SER A 19 6.45 -0.10 -3.14
CA SER A 19 7.62 -0.69 -3.80
C SER A 19 8.85 0.20 -3.66
N THR A 20 8.68 1.51 -3.85
CA THR A 20 9.76 2.49 -3.72
C THR A 20 10.29 2.53 -2.29
N LEU A 21 9.38 2.54 -1.30
CA LEU A 21 9.76 2.54 0.12
C LEU A 21 10.50 1.26 0.52
N MET A 22 10.08 0.10 0.02
CA MET A 22 10.78 -1.17 0.25
C MET A 22 12.19 -1.17 -0.34
N SER A 23 12.40 -0.60 -1.53
CA SER A 23 13.74 -0.45 -2.12
C SER A 23 14.65 0.42 -1.24
N VAL A 24 14.16 1.58 -0.78
CA VAL A 24 14.92 2.46 0.12
C VAL A 24 15.26 1.75 1.43
N ILE A 25 14.32 1.01 2.02
CA ILE A 25 14.58 0.22 3.22
C ILE A 25 15.70 -0.79 2.97
N PHE A 26 15.63 -1.51 1.84
CA PHE A 26 16.63 -2.51 1.48
C PHE A 26 18.02 -1.90 1.34
N ASP A 27 18.13 -0.78 0.62
CA ASP A 27 19.41 -0.08 0.42
C ASP A 27 20.00 0.38 1.77
N VAL A 28 19.17 0.94 2.65
CA VAL A 28 19.61 1.39 3.99
C VAL A 28 20.02 0.21 4.89
N VAL A 29 19.30 -0.92 4.83
CA VAL A 29 19.63 -2.14 5.58
C VAL A 29 20.94 -2.76 5.11
N VAL A 30 21.19 -2.77 3.80
CA VAL A 30 22.42 -3.35 3.22
C VAL A 30 23.64 -2.50 3.58
N GLU A 31 23.47 -1.18 3.65
CA GLU A 31 24.58 -0.25 3.91
C GLU A 31 24.85 0.00 5.41
N SER A 32 23.92 -0.35 6.32
CA SER A 32 24.01 0.00 7.74
C SER A 32 23.69 -1.15 8.70
N ASP A 33 24.53 -1.34 9.72
CA ASP A 33 24.27 -2.26 10.83
C ASP A 33 23.09 -1.72 11.68
N THR A 34 21.90 -2.27 11.43
CA THR A 34 20.63 -2.09 12.17
C THR A 34 20.40 -0.70 12.80
N ASP A 35 20.06 0.28 11.96
CA ASP A 35 19.65 1.63 12.38
C ASP A 35 18.17 1.67 12.81
N ALA A 36 17.84 2.41 13.88
CA ALA A 36 16.47 2.71 14.30
C ALA A 36 15.63 3.37 13.17
N ASN A 37 16.29 4.02 12.21
CA ASN A 37 15.66 4.54 10.99
C ASN A 37 15.02 3.43 10.12
N ILE A 38 15.65 2.26 10.02
CA ILE A 38 15.12 1.10 9.29
C ILE A 38 13.82 0.64 9.93
N GLN A 39 13.79 0.54 11.26
CA GLN A 39 12.59 0.13 11.99
C GLN A 39 11.43 1.11 11.76
N ARG A 40 11.72 2.41 11.66
CA ARG A 40 10.71 3.44 11.33
C ARG A 40 10.21 3.32 9.90
N LEU A 41 11.09 3.09 8.93
CA LEU A 41 10.70 2.90 7.54
C LEU A 41 9.88 1.62 7.34
N LEU A 42 10.23 0.52 8.02
CA LEU A 42 9.45 -0.73 8.03
C LEU A 42 8.04 -0.52 8.60
N TRP A 43 7.89 0.31 9.63
CA TRP A 43 6.57 0.68 10.16
C TRP A 43 5.73 1.42 9.12
N ILE A 44 6.33 2.36 8.38
CA ILE A 44 5.63 3.08 7.30
C ILE A 44 5.24 2.11 6.18
N ALA A 45 6.16 1.22 5.77
CA ALA A 45 5.87 0.23 4.72
C ALA A 45 4.73 -0.71 5.12
N ARG A 46 4.69 -1.13 6.39
CA ARG A 46 3.58 -1.92 6.93
C ARG A 46 2.25 -1.18 6.86
N ASP A 47 2.20 0.07 7.34
CA ASP A 47 0.98 0.88 7.32
C ASP A 47 0.47 1.08 5.88
N LEU A 48 1.37 1.34 4.94
CA LEU A 48 1.01 1.51 3.52
C LEU A 48 0.49 0.21 2.91
N ALA A 49 1.06 -0.95 3.27
CA ALA A 49 0.57 -2.26 2.84
C ALA A 49 -0.83 -2.59 3.42
N GLU A 50 -1.09 -2.22 4.67
CA GLU A 50 -2.41 -2.38 5.31
C GLU A 50 -3.47 -1.50 4.60
N GLN A 51 -3.13 -0.24 4.28
CA GLN A 51 -4.00 0.66 3.51
C GLN A 51 -4.28 0.13 2.10
N LEU A 52 -3.25 -0.35 1.39
CA LEU A 52 -3.38 -0.97 0.07
C LEU A 52 -4.33 -2.16 0.07
N THR A 53 -4.22 -3.01 1.08
CA THR A 53 -5.11 -4.18 1.22
C THR A 53 -6.56 -3.74 1.41
N ALA A 54 -6.80 -2.68 2.19
CA ALA A 54 -8.13 -2.11 2.39
C ALA A 54 -8.70 -1.50 1.10
N THR A 55 -7.90 -0.70 0.38
CA THR A 55 -8.24 -0.09 -0.92
C THR A 55 -8.56 -1.18 -1.96
N ALA A 56 -7.74 -2.22 -2.06
CA ALA A 56 -7.96 -3.34 -2.99
C ALA A 56 -9.27 -4.09 -2.66
N SER A 57 -9.55 -4.33 -1.37
CA SER A 57 -10.80 -4.95 -0.92
C SER A 57 -12.03 -4.08 -1.23
N ALA A 58 -11.93 -2.77 -1.04
CA ALA A 58 -12.98 -1.81 -1.35
C ALA A 58 -13.27 -1.77 -2.86
N CYS A 59 -12.21 -1.67 -3.68
CA CYS A 59 -12.32 -1.72 -5.13
C CYS A 59 -12.95 -3.05 -5.61
N HIS A 60 -12.53 -4.18 -5.04
CA HIS A 60 -13.10 -5.49 -5.37
C HIS A 60 -14.60 -5.57 -5.04
N HIS A 61 -15.00 -5.10 -3.85
CA HIS A 61 -16.40 -5.03 -3.46
C HIS A 61 -17.24 -4.17 -4.41
N LYS A 62 -16.71 -2.99 -4.80
CA LYS A 62 -17.36 -2.10 -5.76
C LYS A 62 -17.61 -2.80 -7.09
N VAL A 63 -16.57 -3.36 -7.71
CA VAL A 63 -16.69 -4.07 -9.00
C VAL A 63 -17.69 -5.23 -8.93
N MET A 64 -17.67 -6.00 -7.84
CA MET A 64 -18.62 -7.11 -7.67
C MET A 64 -20.06 -6.62 -7.45
N SER A 65 -20.24 -5.48 -6.78
CA SER A 65 -21.56 -4.85 -6.61
C SER A 65 -22.12 -4.33 -7.93
N GLU A 66 -21.29 -3.67 -8.74
CA GLU A 66 -21.67 -3.17 -10.07
C GLU A 66 -22.03 -4.32 -11.02
N ARG A 67 -21.26 -5.41 -10.99
CA ARG A 67 -21.57 -6.62 -11.77
C ARG A 67 -22.89 -7.27 -11.37
N ARG A 68 -23.22 -7.29 -10.07
CA ARG A 68 -24.52 -7.81 -9.60
C ARG A 68 -25.69 -6.91 -9.96
N ALA A 69 -25.48 -5.59 -9.99
CA ALA A 69 -26.52 -4.64 -10.39
C ALA A 69 -26.81 -4.63 -11.89
N ALA A 70 -25.85 -5.07 -12.71
CA ALA A 70 -25.97 -5.16 -14.17
C ALA A 70 -26.50 -6.53 -14.68
N ALA A 71 -26.78 -7.48 -13.79
CA ALA A 71 -27.30 -8.82 -14.08
C ALA A 71 -28.78 -8.93 -13.69
#